data_AF-A0AA42CK61-F1
#
_entry.id   AF-A0AA42CK61-F1
#
_cell.length_a   1.000
_cell.length_b   1.000
_cell.length_c   1.000
_cell.angle_alpha   90.00
_cell.angle_beta   90.00
_cell.angle_gamma   90.00
#
_symmetry.space_group_name_H-M   'P 1'
#
loop_
_entity.id
_entity.type
_entity.pdbx_description
1 polymer ?
#
loop_
_entity_poly.entity_id
_entity_poly.type
_entity_poly.pdbx_seq_one_letter_code
_entity_poly.pdbx_strand_id
1 'polypeptide(L)'
;MLRFTELGLFLVPFALFVTWRIMGPRTPPRLVWAAAVAVLVMAAGTMWYGLNRRIDRSEAYEPAHLEDGRIVPGHGVPKVPHDPPR
;
A
#
# COMPACT_ATOMS: atom_id res chain seq x y z
N MET A 1 13.08 -11.22 -11.55
CA MET A 1 14.10 -10.16 -11.77
C MET A 1 13.76 -9.02 -10.83
N LEU A 2 14.68 -8.62 -9.95
CA LEU A 2 14.44 -7.47 -9.08
C LEU A 2 14.31 -6.21 -9.93
N ARG A 3 13.18 -5.52 -9.82
CA ARG A 3 12.94 -4.24 -10.48
C ARG A 3 13.73 -3.16 -9.74
N PHE A 4 14.22 -2.13 -10.46
CA PHE A 4 14.97 -1.02 -9.85
C PHE A 4 14.24 -0.37 -8.66
N THR A 5 12.90 -0.35 -8.69
CA THR A 5 12.06 0.11 -7.58
C THR A 5 12.24 -0.71 -6.30
N GLU A 6 12.31 -2.04 -6.41
CA GLU A 6 12.46 -2.95 -5.27
C GLU A 6 13.85 -2.79 -4.65
N LEU A 7 14.89 -2.65 -5.48
CA LEU A 7 16.24 -2.35 -5.02
C LEU A 7 16.30 -0.97 -4.35
N GLY A 8 15.62 0.03 -4.91
CA GLY A 8 15.51 1.36 -4.33
C GLY A 8 14.84 1.32 -2.94
N LEU A 9 13.70 0.64 -2.82
CA LEU A 9 12.97 0.44 -1.57
C LEU A 9 13.80 -0.31 -0.53
N PHE A 10 14.58 -1.32 -0.95
CA PHE A 10 15.52 -2.03 -0.09
C PHE A 10 16.61 -1.11 0.48
N LEU A 11 17.07 -0.14 -0.29
CA LEU A 11 18.10 0.81 0.12
C LEU A 11 17.58 2.00 0.95
N VAL A 12 16.26 2.24 0.99
CA VAL A 12 15.65 3.34 1.75
C VAL A 12 16.13 3.44 3.21
N PRO A 13 16.10 2.37 4.04
CA PRO A 13 16.52 2.51 5.45
C PRO A 13 17.99 2.95 5.58
N PHE A 14 18.87 2.47 4.69
CA PHE A 14 20.28 2.85 4.67
C PHE A 14 20.46 4.31 4.22
N ALA A 15 19.75 4.73 3.18
CA ALA A 15 19.77 6.10 2.70
C ALA A 15 19.28 7.07 3.79
N LEU A 16 18.16 6.77 4.45
CA LEU A 16 17.64 7.56 5.57
C LEU A 16 18.66 7.68 6.72
N PHE A 17 19.31 6.57 7.08
CA PHE A 17 20.35 6.57 8.10
C PHE A 17 21.55 7.44 7.72
N VAL A 18 22.06 7.31 6.48
CA VAL A 18 23.18 8.12 5.98
C VAL A 18 22.81 9.61 5.95
N THR A 19 21.62 9.94 5.45
CA THR A 19 21.10 11.31 5.48
C THR A 19 21.04 11.87 6.90
N TRP A 20 20.50 11.11 7.86
CA TRP A 20 20.48 11.51 9.26
C TRP A 20 21.89 11.67 9.85
N ARG A 21 22.81 10.75 9.54
CA ARG A 21 24.18 10.78 10.05
C ARG A 21 24.96 12.03 9.60
N ILE A 22 24.67 12.53 8.40
CA ILE A 22 25.32 13.70 7.81
C ILE A 22 24.64 15.00 8.27
N MET A 23 23.30 15.05 8.23
CA MET A 23 22.53 16.28 8.41
C MET A 23 21.90 16.42 9.80
N GLY A 24 21.47 15.31 10.40
CA GLY A 24 20.74 15.24 11.67
C GLY A 24 21.31 16.09 12.80
N PRO A 25 22.63 16.08 13.07
CA PRO A 25 23.24 16.89 14.13
C PRO A 25 23.06 18.41 13.96
N ARG A 26 22.81 18.88 12.73
CA ARG A 26 22.62 20.30 12.39
C ARG A 26 21.17 20.63 12.06
N THR A 27 20.28 19.63 12.06
CA THR A 27 18.88 19.81 11.66
C THR A 27 18.09 20.48 12.77
N PRO A 28 17.47 21.65 12.52
CA PRO A 28 16.63 22.29 13.52
C PRO A 28 15.37 21.45 13.82
N PRO A 29 14.86 21.45 15.07
CA PRO A 29 13.71 20.62 15.46
C PRO A 29 12.47 20.80 14.58
N ARG A 30 12.23 22.01 14.04
CA ARG A 30 11.11 22.29 13.13
C ARG A 30 11.12 21.43 11.86
N LEU A 31 12.30 21.08 11.34
CA LEU A 31 12.41 20.25 10.14
C LEU A 31 12.16 18.77 10.46
N VAL A 32 12.52 18.33 11.67
CA VAL A 32 12.18 16.99 12.16
C VAL A 32 10.65 16.86 12.28
N TRP A 33 9.99 17.87 12.86
CA TRP A 33 8.53 17.92 12.91
C TRP A 33 7.88 18.00 11.53
N ALA A 34 8.42 18.80 10.61
CA ALA A 34 7.94 18.84 9.24
C ALA A 34 8.04 17.47 8.55
N ALA A 35 9.14 16.74 8.75
CA ALA A 35 9.31 15.38 8.23
C ALA A 35 8.30 14.41 8.87
N ALA A 36 8.08 14.48 10.19
CA ALA A 36 7.08 13.67 10.88
C ALA A 36 5.66 13.93 10.35
N VAL A 37 5.29 15.20 10.15
CA VAL A 37 3.99 15.58 9.57
C VAL A 37 3.88 15.06 8.13
N ALA A 38 4.92 15.18 7.31
CA ALA A 38 4.91 14.65 5.95
C ALA A 38 4.68 13.12 5.94
N VAL A 39 5.36 12.37 6.81
CA VAL A 39 5.15 10.93 6.97
C VAL A 39 3.71 10.63 7.40
N LEU A 40 3.16 11.37 8.35
CA LEU A 40 1.77 11.21 8.78
C LEU A 40 0.77 11.48 7.66
N VAL A 41 0.98 12.53 6.85
CA VAL A 41 0.14 12.83 5.69
C VAL A 41 0.20 11.71 4.65
N MET A 42 1.38 11.18 4.36
CA MET A 42 1.53 10.04 3.45
C MET A 42 0.83 8.79 3.98
N ALA A 43 0.98 8.49 5.28
CA ALA A 43 0.32 7.37 5.93
C ALA A 43 -1.21 7.51 5.89
N ALA A 44 -1.73 8.70 6.22
CA ALA A 44 -3.15 9.01 6.18
C ALA A 44 -3.70 8.91 4.74
N GLY A 45 -2.99 9.44 3.75
CA GLY A 45 -3.37 9.33 2.34
C GLY A 45 -3.40 7.89 1.84
N THR A 46 -2.42 7.08 2.23
CA THR A 46 -2.37 5.65 1.89
C THR A 46 -3.52 4.88 2.53
N MET A 47 -3.80 5.16 3.81
CA MET A 47 -4.93 4.59 4.54
C MET A 47 -6.25 4.97 3.88
N TRP A 48 -6.47 6.26 3.61
CA TRP A 48 -7.65 6.77 2.91
C TRP A 48 -7.85 6.08 1.55
N TYR A 49 -6.79 6.01 0.74
CA TYR A 49 -6.83 5.35 -0.56
C TYR A 49 -7.21 3.86 -0.46
N GLY A 50 -6.62 3.14 0.50
CA GLY A 50 -6.94 1.73 0.76
C GLY A 50 -8.38 1.53 1.22
N LEU A 51 -8.89 2.41 2.09
CA LEU A 51 -10.27 2.36 2.58
C LEU A 51 -11.28 2.61 1.45
N ASN A 52 -10.96 3.47 0.48
CA ASN A 52 -11.83 3.76 -0.68
C ASN A 52 -11.76 2.71 -1.79
N ARG A 53 -10.68 1.91 -1.85
CA ARG A 53 -10.44 0.91 -2.91
C ARG A 53 -10.71 -0.52 -2.47
N ARG A 54 -11.05 -0.75 -1.20
CA ARG A 54 -11.36 -2.08 -0.68
C ARG A 54 -12.64 -2.63 -1.30
N ILE A 55 -12.71 -3.95 -1.43
CA ILE A 55 -13.93 -4.67 -1.78
C ILE A 55 -14.95 -4.45 -0.66
N ASP A 56 -16.19 -4.16 -1.04
CA ASP A 56 -17.23 -3.84 -0.08
C ASP A 56 -17.57 -5.05 0.79
N ARG A 57 -18.05 -4.82 2.02
CA ARG A 57 -18.38 -5.93 2.95
C ARG A 57 -19.49 -6.84 2.40
N SER A 58 -20.36 -6.30 1.56
CA SER A 58 -21.44 -7.02 0.86
C SER A 58 -20.95 -7.80 -0.36
N GLU A 59 -19.68 -7.68 -0.72
CA GLU A 59 -19.08 -8.35 -1.87
C GLU A 59 -18.16 -9.49 -1.41
N ALA A 60 -18.11 -10.56 -2.19
CA ALA A 60 -17.13 -11.63 -2.07
C ALA A 60 -15.99 -11.38 -3.05
N TYR A 61 -14.77 -11.70 -2.65
CA TYR A 61 -13.64 -11.66 -3.57
C TYR A 61 -13.72 -12.83 -4.54
N GLU A 62 -13.84 -12.53 -5.83
CA GLU A 62 -13.63 -13.49 -6.89
C GLU A 62 -12.16 -13.44 -7.34
N PRO A 63 -11.40 -14.55 -7.21
CA PRO A 63 -10.02 -14.62 -7.63
C PRO A 63 -9.85 -14.39 -9.13
N ALA A 64 -8.67 -13.93 -9.51
CA ALA A 64 -8.30 -13.87 -10.92
C ALA A 64 -8.39 -15.26 -11.56
N HIS A 65 -9.07 -15.37 -12.70
CA HIS A 65 -9.28 -16.63 -13.40
C HIS A 65 -9.19 -16.44 -14.91
N LEU A 66 -9.15 -17.55 -15.64
CA LEU A 66 -9.14 -17.56 -17.10
C LEU A 66 -10.56 -17.82 -17.60
N GLU A 67 -11.10 -16.90 -18.39
CA GLU A 67 -12.40 -17.02 -19.02
C GLU A 67 -12.23 -16.78 -20.52
N ASP A 68 -12.64 -17.73 -21.36
CA ASP A 68 -12.52 -17.67 -22.82
C ASP A 68 -11.13 -17.28 -23.34
N GLY A 69 -10.08 -17.81 -22.68
CA GLY A 69 -8.69 -17.52 -23.03
C GLY A 69 -8.21 -16.12 -22.64
N ARG A 70 -9.02 -15.33 -21.92
CA ARG A 70 -8.64 -14.02 -21.35
C ARG A 70 -8.46 -14.14 -19.84
N ILE A 71 -7.46 -13.44 -19.32
CA ILE A 71 -7.23 -13.33 -17.88
C ILE A 71 -8.17 -12.26 -17.33
N VAL A 72 -9.12 -12.67 -16.50
CA VAL A 72 -10.01 -11.78 -15.75
C VAL A 72 -9.35 -11.47 -14.41
N PRO A 73 -9.04 -10.20 -14.10
CA PRO A 73 -8.46 -9.82 -12.81
C PRO A 73 -9.43 -10.08 -11.65
N GLY A 74 -8.87 -10.34 -10.46
CA GLY A 74 -9.69 -10.52 -9.26
C GLY A 74 -10.46 -9.25 -8.91
N HIS A 75 -11.74 -9.41 -8.60
CA HIS A 75 -12.67 -8.30 -8.34
C HIS A 75 -13.71 -8.70 -7.28
N GLY A 76 -14.46 -7.71 -6.78
CA GLY A 76 -15.58 -7.95 -5.88
C GLY A 76 -16.82 -8.35 -6.68
N VAL A 77 -17.50 -9.40 -6.26
CA VAL A 77 -18.81 -9.79 -6.78
C VAL A 77 -19.85 -9.80 -5.67
N PRO A 78 -21.14 -9.53 -5.95
CA PRO A 78 -22.18 -9.56 -4.92
C PRO A 78 -22.16 -10.88 -4.16
N LYS A 79 -22.14 -10.81 -2.83
CA LYS A 79 -22.15 -12.00 -1.98
C LYS A 79 -23.52 -12.67 -2.07
N VAL A 80 -23.66 -13.69 -2.93
CA VAL A 80 -24.85 -14.54 -2.95
C VAL A 80 -24.91 -15.30 -1.63
N PRO A 81 -26.04 -15.25 -0.89
CA PRO A 81 -26.22 -16.09 0.28
C PRO A 81 -26.09 -17.56 -0.13
N HIS A 82 -25.10 -18.25 0.43
CA HIS A 82 -24.94 -19.68 0.20
C HIS A 82 -26.05 -20.39 0.97
N ASP A 83 -27.14 -20.77 0.31
CA ASP A 83 -28.10 -21.71 0.89
C ASP A 83 -27.41 -23.09 0.88
N PRO A 84 -27.21 -23.76 2.03
CA PRO A 84 -26.62 -25.08 2.05
C PRO A 84 -27.54 -26.08 1.34
N PRO A 85 -27.01 -27.04 0.56
CA PRO A 85 -27.84 -28.13 0.06
C PRO A 85 -28.45 -28.89 1.26
N ARG A 86 -29.77 -29.04 1.24
CA ARG A 86 -30.53 -29.84 2.23
C ARG A 86 -30.26 -31.33 2.08
#